data_AF-A0A4S2MN91-F1
#
_entry.id   AF-A0A4S2MN91-F1
#
_cell.length_a   1.000
_cell.length_b   1.000
_cell.length_c   1.000
_cell.angle_alpha   90.00
_cell.angle_beta   90.00
_cell.angle_gamma   90.00
#
_symmetry.space_group_name_H-M   'P 1'
#
loop_
_entity.id
_entity.type
_entity.pdbx_description
1 polymer ?
#
loop_
_entity_poly.entity_id
_entity_poly.type
_entity_poly.pdbx_seq_one_letter_code
_entity_poly.pdbx_strand_id
1 'polypeptide(L)'
;VVRSPKKLQFLLTNRGISSETISTHLTIYHGSITDFFAVQSTLQNCNTIILSIDGAPQFLPNPLRPTLDQPEICHIAITTILTVLTNLITSSGATYNPRVLVALSSTGTSHVRDVPLLLRPLYAWLLPVAHADKREMEREIDMVPDGVLRGWVVVMPALLTDGGEPGEVKVRAGWEMKRAEEVGGRWGGVEGVAVGYTVSREDVGAWVFKEVVEREERGWWEKKVRLAY
;
A
#
# COMPACT_ATOMS: atom_id res chain seq x y z
N VAL A 1 9.56 -7.33 10.56
CA VAL A 1 8.98 -6.00 10.85
C VAL A 1 10.09 -5.01 11.18
N VAL A 2 10.04 -3.79 10.64
CA VAL A 2 10.99 -2.71 10.91
C VAL A 2 10.38 -1.77 11.95
N ARG A 3 10.88 -1.80 13.19
CA ARG A 3 10.44 -0.91 14.29
C ARG A 3 11.57 -0.02 14.82
N SER A 4 12.73 -0.01 14.15
CA SER A 4 13.86 0.84 14.53
C SER A 4 14.72 1.21 13.32
N PRO A 5 15.40 2.37 13.34
CA PRO A 5 16.28 2.80 12.25
C PRO A 5 17.41 1.79 11.98
N LYS A 6 18.01 1.24 13.04
CA LYS A 6 19.06 0.22 12.94
C LYS A 6 18.58 -1.03 12.21
N LYS A 7 17.35 -1.46 12.45
CA LYS A 7 16.78 -2.64 11.77
C LYS A 7 16.57 -2.35 10.28
N LEU A 8 16.13 -1.16 9.91
CA LEU A 8 15.98 -0.77 8.50
C LEU A 8 17.32 -0.81 7.78
N GLN A 9 18.33 -0.12 8.32
CA GLN A 9 19.67 -0.06 7.74
C GLN A 9 20.27 -1.47 7.57
N PHE A 10 20.17 -2.31 8.60
CA PHE A 10 20.61 -3.70 8.53
C PHE A 10 19.93 -4.48 7.39
N LEU A 11 18.62 -4.34 7.19
CA LEU A 11 17.91 -5.02 6.12
C LEU A 11 18.32 -4.51 4.73
N LEU A 12 18.61 -3.22 4.58
CA LEU A 12 19.09 -2.64 3.32
C LEU A 12 20.49 -3.13 2.97
N THR A 13 21.41 -3.15 3.95
CA THR A 13 22.77 -3.67 3.76
C THR A 13 22.78 -5.16 3.43
N ASN A 14 21.93 -5.96 4.08
CA ASN A 14 21.79 -7.39 3.76
C ASN A 14 21.25 -7.63 2.33
N ARG A 15 20.58 -6.65 1.73
CA ARG A 15 20.16 -6.67 0.33
C ARG A 15 21.22 -6.11 -0.63
N GLY A 16 22.45 -5.90 -0.15
CA GLY A 16 23.57 -5.42 -0.96
C GLY A 16 23.59 -3.91 -1.20
N ILE A 17 22.73 -3.13 -0.55
CA ILE A 17 22.77 -1.66 -0.66
C ILE A 17 23.93 -1.15 0.19
N SER A 18 24.84 -0.40 -0.44
CA SER A 18 26.03 0.13 0.24
C SER A 18 25.66 1.12 1.34
N SER A 19 26.48 1.18 2.39
CA SER A 19 26.31 2.17 3.47
C SER A 19 26.39 3.60 2.96
N GLU A 20 27.21 3.85 1.93
CA GLU A 20 27.31 5.15 1.27
C GLU A 20 25.97 5.54 0.64
N THR A 21 25.39 4.66 -0.20
CA THR A 21 24.07 4.87 -0.81
C THR A 21 22.99 5.14 0.25
N ILE A 22 22.97 4.37 1.34
CA ILE A 22 22.03 4.57 2.45
C ILE A 22 22.22 5.96 3.07
N SER A 23 23.45 6.32 3.43
CA SER A 23 23.72 7.61 4.08
C SER A 23 23.42 8.82 3.20
N THR A 24 23.57 8.68 1.89
CA THR A 24 23.35 9.76 0.91
C THR A 24 21.88 9.93 0.56
N HIS A 25 21.11 8.84 0.46
CA HIS A 25 19.76 8.87 -0.12
C HIS A 25 18.63 8.55 0.86
N LEU A 26 18.90 8.09 2.09
CA LEU A 26 17.87 7.74 3.06
C LEU A 26 17.88 8.66 4.28
N THR A 27 16.80 9.42 4.44
CA THR A 27 16.49 10.13 5.69
C THR A 27 15.48 9.31 6.50
N ILE A 28 15.82 8.99 7.75
CA ILE A 28 14.93 8.22 8.65
C ILE A 28 14.37 9.14 9.74
N TYR A 29 13.05 9.25 9.78
CA TYR A 29 12.33 9.87 10.89
C TYR A 29 11.82 8.76 11.82
N HIS A 30 12.24 8.79 13.09
CA HIS A 30 11.79 7.82 14.08
C HIS A 30 10.55 8.36 14.81
N GLY A 31 9.44 7.63 14.72
CA GLY A 31 8.17 8.00 15.36
C GLY A 31 7.07 6.99 15.09
N SER A 32 5.84 7.33 15.48
CA SER A 32 4.63 6.54 15.22
C SER A 32 3.82 7.16 14.09
N ILE A 33 3.15 6.32 13.29
CA ILE A 33 2.18 6.79 12.30
C ILE A 33 0.97 7.48 12.94
N THR A 34 0.74 7.24 14.23
CA THR A 34 -0.33 7.86 15.02
C THR A 34 0.07 9.24 15.58
N ASP A 35 1.34 9.64 15.42
CA ASP A 35 1.84 10.93 15.89
C ASP A 35 1.86 11.94 14.75
N PHE A 36 1.02 12.96 14.89
CA PHE A 36 0.88 14.04 13.91
C PHE A 36 2.22 14.70 13.54
N PHE A 37 3.06 15.05 14.53
CA PHE A 37 4.30 15.79 14.26
C PHE A 37 5.37 14.91 13.61
N ALA A 38 5.42 13.63 13.98
CA ALA A 38 6.28 12.66 13.33
C ALA A 38 5.89 12.49 11.85
N VAL A 39 4.60 12.34 11.56
CA VAL A 39 4.09 12.24 10.18
C VAL A 39 4.33 13.54 9.42
N GLN A 40 4.04 14.70 10.01
CA GLN A 40 4.31 16.00 9.39
C GLN A 40 5.77 16.15 8.97
N SER A 41 6.71 15.78 9.85
CA SER A 41 8.15 15.83 9.54
C SER A 41 8.52 14.95 8.34
N THR A 42 7.88 13.79 8.20
CA THR A 42 8.13 12.88 7.06
C THR A 42 7.56 13.39 5.74
N LEU A 43 6.46 14.16 5.78
CA LEU A 43 5.74 14.57 4.57
C LEU A 43 6.21 15.90 3.97
N GLN A 44 6.98 16.71 4.71
CA GLN A 44 7.36 18.07 4.30
C GLN A 44 8.02 18.15 2.91
N ASN A 45 8.86 17.19 2.52
CA ASN A 45 9.64 17.25 1.27
C ASN A 45 9.50 15.97 0.42
N CYS A 46 8.27 15.46 0.29
CA CYS A 46 8.00 14.29 -0.56
C CYS A 46 7.03 14.63 -1.70
N ASN A 47 7.18 13.92 -2.83
CA ASN A 47 6.28 13.95 -3.99
C ASN A 47 5.32 12.75 -4.00
N THR A 48 5.76 11.63 -3.43
CA THR A 48 5.04 10.36 -3.39
C THR A 48 5.11 9.80 -1.97
N ILE A 49 3.96 9.32 -1.49
CA ILE A 49 3.79 8.69 -0.19
C ILE A 49 3.50 7.21 -0.44
N ILE A 50 4.26 6.31 0.16
CA ILE A 50 4.00 4.87 0.10
C ILE A 50 3.64 4.39 1.50
N LEU A 51 2.39 3.95 1.67
CA LEU A 51 1.84 3.44 2.91
C LEU A 51 1.73 1.91 2.85
N SER A 52 2.62 1.21 3.53
CA SER A 52 2.65 -0.27 3.61
C SER A 52 2.54 -0.79 5.06
N ILE A 53 1.75 -0.10 5.89
CA ILE A 53 1.56 -0.43 7.31
C ILE A 53 0.47 -1.50 7.46
N ASP A 54 0.66 -2.39 8.44
CA ASP A 54 -0.31 -3.41 8.83
C ASP A 54 -0.13 -3.82 10.29
N GLY A 55 -1.16 -4.44 10.87
CA GLY A 55 -1.12 -5.05 12.19
C GLY A 55 -0.49 -6.44 12.16
N ALA A 56 0.21 -6.81 13.23
CA ALA A 56 0.72 -8.18 13.39
C ALA A 56 -0.42 -9.12 13.83
N PRO A 57 -0.57 -10.30 13.19
CA PRO A 57 -1.63 -11.24 13.55
C PRO A 57 -1.43 -11.78 14.97
N GLN A 58 -2.53 -11.89 15.71
CA GLN A 58 -2.63 -12.45 17.05
C GLN A 58 -3.63 -13.60 17.07
N PHE A 59 -3.20 -14.73 17.64
CA PHE A 59 -4.01 -15.95 17.75
C PHE A 59 -4.40 -16.27 19.20
N LEU A 60 -3.99 -15.44 20.15
CA LEU A 60 -4.32 -15.60 21.56
C LEU A 60 -5.26 -14.48 22.01
N PRO A 61 -6.21 -14.76 22.92
CA PRO A 61 -6.43 -16.04 23.60
C PRO A 61 -7.19 -17.09 22.78
N ASN A 62 -7.78 -16.71 21.64
CA ASN A 62 -8.62 -17.61 20.84
C ASN A 62 -8.06 -17.80 19.41
N PRO A 63 -7.44 -18.96 19.11
CA PRO A 63 -6.88 -19.20 17.78
C PRO A 63 -7.95 -19.34 16.70
N LEU A 64 -9.21 -19.67 17.06
CA LEU A 64 -10.31 -19.78 16.09
C LEU A 64 -10.86 -18.42 15.66
N ARG A 65 -10.46 -17.33 16.33
CA ARG A 65 -10.82 -15.95 15.97
C ARG A 65 -9.57 -15.07 15.98
N PRO A 66 -8.70 -15.20 14.97
CA PRO A 66 -7.51 -14.36 14.84
C PRO A 66 -7.87 -12.87 14.84
N THR A 67 -7.00 -12.06 15.42
CA THR A 67 -7.10 -10.59 15.43
C THR A 67 -5.74 -9.98 15.08
N LEU A 68 -5.59 -8.66 15.21
CA LEU A 68 -4.34 -7.93 15.01
C LEU A 68 -3.89 -7.25 16.32
N ASP A 69 -2.60 -6.96 16.45
CA ASP A 69 -2.05 -6.18 17.57
C ASP A 69 -2.55 -4.73 17.60
N GLN A 70 -2.82 -4.16 16.43
CA GLN A 70 -3.43 -2.85 16.25
C GLN A 70 -4.52 -2.97 15.17
N PRO A 71 -5.76 -3.34 15.55
CA PRO A 71 -6.82 -3.69 14.60
C PRO A 71 -7.26 -2.61 13.62
N GLU A 72 -7.00 -1.34 13.90
CA GLU A 72 -7.46 -0.19 13.12
C GLU A 72 -6.28 0.64 12.57
N ILE A 73 -5.08 0.07 12.55
CA ILE A 73 -3.86 0.84 12.27
C ILE A 73 -3.82 1.37 10.84
N CYS A 74 -4.42 0.68 9.86
CA CYS A 74 -4.43 1.13 8.48
C CYS A 74 -5.36 2.34 8.31
N HIS A 75 -6.56 2.28 8.89
CA HIS A 75 -7.49 3.41 8.94
C HIS A 75 -6.87 4.61 9.68
N ILE A 76 -6.33 4.39 10.88
CA ILE A 76 -5.69 5.46 11.65
C ILE A 76 -4.52 6.09 10.86
N ALA A 77 -3.72 5.27 10.18
CA ALA A 77 -2.61 5.74 9.38
C ALA A 77 -3.05 6.68 8.26
N ILE A 78 -4.05 6.29 7.46
CA ILE A 78 -4.51 7.13 6.36
C ILE A 78 -5.15 8.42 6.88
N THR A 79 -5.98 8.34 7.92
CA THR A 79 -6.63 9.52 8.52
C THR A 79 -5.59 10.51 9.04
N THR A 80 -4.52 10.01 9.67
CA THR A 80 -3.43 10.86 10.17
C THR A 80 -2.68 11.53 9.02
N ILE A 81 -2.35 10.79 7.95
CA ILE A 81 -1.72 11.34 6.75
C ILE A 81 -2.60 12.44 6.13
N LEU A 82 -3.88 12.19 5.90
CA LEU A 82 -4.79 13.15 5.27
C LEU A 82 -4.98 14.41 6.14
N THR A 83 -5.03 14.24 7.46
CA THR A 83 -5.10 15.37 8.41
C THR A 83 -3.84 16.24 8.33
N VAL A 84 -2.66 15.62 8.30
CA VAL A 84 -1.39 16.34 8.15
C VAL A 84 -1.31 17.06 6.81
N LEU A 85 -1.72 16.41 5.72
CA LEU A 85 -1.73 17.04 4.39
C LEU A 85 -2.66 18.25 4.35
N THR A 86 -3.85 18.14 4.94
CA THR A 86 -4.82 19.25 5.04
C THR A 86 -4.24 20.42 5.86
N ASN A 87 -3.52 20.13 6.94
CA ASN A 87 -2.83 21.16 7.70
C ASN A 87 -1.72 21.84 6.88
N LEU A 88 -0.92 21.07 6.14
CA LEU A 88 0.11 21.63 5.25
C LEU A 88 -0.47 22.50 4.14
N ILE A 89 -1.64 22.14 3.59
CA ILE A 89 -2.37 22.99 2.63
C ILE A 89 -2.74 24.32 3.28
N THR A 90 -3.30 24.27 4.48
CA THR A 90 -3.75 25.47 5.21
C THR A 90 -2.58 26.40 5.54
N SER A 91 -1.42 25.83 5.91
CA SER A 91 -0.22 26.60 6.24
C SER A 91 0.54 27.11 5.02
N SER A 92 0.56 26.38 3.91
CA SER A 92 1.35 26.73 2.72
C SER A 92 0.55 27.49 1.64
N GLY A 93 -0.78 27.43 1.71
CA GLY A 93 -1.68 28.07 0.75
C GLY A 93 -1.35 27.70 -0.69
N ALA A 94 -1.19 28.72 -1.55
CA ALA A 94 -0.92 28.55 -2.98
C ALA A 94 0.41 27.86 -3.32
N THR A 95 1.32 27.68 -2.34
CA THR A 95 2.61 27.00 -2.54
C THR A 95 2.55 25.49 -2.26
N TYR A 96 1.41 24.98 -1.82
CA TYR A 96 1.23 23.55 -1.59
C TYR A 96 1.33 22.75 -2.90
N ASN A 97 2.17 21.72 -2.91
CA ASN A 97 2.25 20.75 -3.99
C ASN A 97 1.58 19.43 -3.58
N PRO A 98 0.43 19.06 -4.17
CA PRO A 98 -0.23 17.80 -3.86
C PRO A 98 0.63 16.59 -4.21
N ARG A 99 0.54 15.55 -3.39
CA ARG A 99 1.39 14.34 -3.47
C ARG A 99 0.62 13.18 -4.08
N VAL A 100 1.35 12.19 -4.62
CA VAL A 100 0.74 10.91 -5.00
C VAL A 100 0.75 9.98 -3.80
N LEU A 101 -0.37 9.33 -3.51
CA LEU A 101 -0.46 8.31 -2.46
C LEU A 101 -0.46 6.91 -3.08
N VAL A 102 0.35 6.01 -2.56
CA VAL A 102 0.28 4.57 -2.83
C VAL A 102 -0.02 3.87 -1.52
N ALA A 103 -1.17 3.20 -1.41
CA ALA A 103 -1.56 2.49 -0.20
C ALA A 103 -1.68 0.98 -0.47
N LEU A 104 -1.02 0.16 0.35
CA LEU A 104 -1.13 -1.29 0.29
C LEU A 104 -2.37 -1.76 1.06
N SER A 105 -3.31 -2.37 0.36
CA SER A 105 -4.49 -3.06 0.88
C SER A 105 -4.36 -4.58 0.70
N SER A 106 -5.46 -5.29 0.51
CA SER A 106 -5.51 -6.75 0.35
C SER A 106 -6.59 -7.15 -0.64
N THR A 107 -6.39 -8.26 -1.35
CA THR A 107 -7.49 -8.96 -2.05
C THR A 107 -8.55 -9.46 -1.05
N GLY A 108 -9.79 -9.60 -1.50
CA GLY A 108 -10.91 -10.06 -0.67
C GLY A 108 -11.60 -8.99 0.18
N THR A 109 -11.26 -7.71 -0.03
CA THR A 109 -11.96 -6.56 0.59
C THR A 109 -13.11 -6.03 -0.27
N SER A 110 -13.11 -6.28 -1.58
CA SER A 110 -14.15 -5.85 -2.54
C SER A 110 -15.32 -6.83 -2.66
N HIS A 111 -16.41 -6.35 -3.24
CA HIS A 111 -17.56 -7.16 -3.66
C HIS A 111 -17.28 -8.03 -4.89
N VAL A 112 -16.33 -7.63 -5.74
CA VAL A 112 -15.88 -8.44 -6.88
C VAL A 112 -15.00 -9.58 -6.39
N ARG A 113 -15.17 -10.78 -6.98
CA ARG A 113 -14.32 -11.92 -6.68
C ARG A 113 -12.91 -11.70 -7.22
N ASP A 114 -12.01 -11.29 -6.34
CA ASP A 114 -10.57 -11.16 -6.61
C ASP A 114 -9.69 -12.18 -5.86
N VAL A 115 -10.31 -13.13 -5.15
CA VAL A 115 -9.65 -14.24 -4.44
C VAL A 115 -10.03 -15.60 -5.06
N PRO A 116 -9.07 -16.50 -5.33
CA PRO A 116 -9.34 -17.88 -5.76
C PRO A 116 -10.25 -18.63 -4.78
N LEU A 117 -11.12 -19.50 -5.30
CA LEU A 117 -12.13 -20.21 -4.50
C LEU A 117 -11.51 -21.01 -3.34
N LEU A 118 -10.35 -21.63 -3.56
CA LEU A 118 -9.66 -22.44 -2.55
C LEU A 118 -9.07 -21.61 -1.40
N LEU A 119 -8.80 -20.32 -1.59
CA LEU A 119 -8.30 -19.44 -0.54
C LEU A 119 -9.43 -18.79 0.29
N ARG A 120 -10.67 -18.86 -0.17
CA ARG A 120 -11.82 -18.24 0.53
C ARG A 120 -12.00 -18.72 1.97
N PRO A 121 -11.93 -20.03 2.29
CA PRO A 121 -12.07 -20.48 3.67
C PRO A 121 -10.99 -19.90 4.58
N LEU A 122 -9.74 -19.85 4.10
CA LEU A 122 -8.62 -19.26 4.82
C LEU A 122 -8.86 -17.76 5.07
N TYR A 123 -9.24 -17.01 4.03
CA TYR A 123 -9.46 -15.56 4.13
C TYR A 123 -10.65 -15.22 5.04
N ALA A 124 -11.75 -15.98 4.94
CA ALA A 124 -12.92 -15.81 5.77
C ALA A 124 -12.67 -16.09 7.26
N TRP A 125 -11.70 -16.95 7.57
CA TRP A 125 -11.30 -17.26 8.94
C TRP A 125 -10.24 -16.30 9.49
N LEU A 126 -9.17 -16.05 8.72
CA LEU A 126 -7.98 -15.34 9.21
C LEU A 126 -8.07 -13.82 9.12
N LEU A 127 -8.68 -13.30 8.06
CA LEU A 127 -8.60 -11.89 7.68
C LEU A 127 -9.83 -11.01 7.97
N PRO A 128 -10.93 -11.43 8.65
CA PRO A 128 -12.08 -10.54 8.87
C PRO A 128 -11.74 -9.17 9.49
N VAL A 129 -10.89 -9.16 10.52
CA VAL A 129 -10.48 -7.93 11.24
C VAL A 129 -9.62 -7.05 10.34
N ALA A 130 -8.57 -7.63 9.72
CA ALA A 130 -7.71 -6.91 8.79
C ALA A 130 -8.51 -6.35 7.60
N HIS A 131 -9.44 -7.11 7.04
CA HIS A 131 -10.28 -6.65 5.93
C HIS A 131 -11.23 -5.53 6.35
N ALA A 132 -11.69 -5.48 7.60
CA ALA A 132 -12.50 -4.38 8.09
C ALA A 132 -11.69 -3.08 8.12
N ASP A 133 -10.47 -3.12 8.68
CA ASP A 133 -9.54 -1.98 8.72
C ASP A 133 -9.15 -1.49 7.32
N LYS A 134 -8.78 -2.42 6.42
CA LYS A 134 -8.44 -2.08 5.03
C LYS A 134 -9.62 -1.46 4.27
N ARG A 135 -10.86 -1.93 4.50
CA ARG A 135 -12.06 -1.31 3.87
C ARG A 135 -12.27 0.12 4.34
N GLU A 136 -12.05 0.40 5.61
CA GLU A 136 -12.19 1.77 6.12
C GLU A 136 -11.05 2.65 5.60
N MET A 137 -9.81 2.15 5.57
CA MET A 137 -8.68 2.84 4.94
C MET A 137 -8.98 3.16 3.46
N GLU A 138 -9.51 2.20 2.70
CA GLU A 138 -9.89 2.39 1.31
C GLU A 138 -11.02 3.41 1.14
N ARG A 139 -12.01 3.42 2.04
CA ARG A 139 -13.12 4.37 2.03
C ARG A 139 -12.62 5.80 2.25
N GLU A 140 -11.70 6.01 3.20
CA GLU A 140 -11.08 7.32 3.43
C GLU A 140 -10.34 7.81 2.18
N ILE A 141 -9.64 6.92 1.47
CA ILE A 141 -8.97 7.24 0.20
C ILE A 141 -9.98 7.62 -0.89
N ASP A 142 -11.07 6.87 -1.03
CA ASP A 142 -12.12 7.15 -2.00
C ASP A 142 -12.83 8.49 -1.75
N MET A 143 -12.81 8.98 -0.50
CA MET A 143 -13.46 10.22 -0.06
C MET A 143 -12.51 11.41 0.09
N VAL A 144 -11.24 11.27 -0.29
CA VAL A 144 -10.26 12.37 -0.22
C VAL A 144 -10.74 13.57 -1.02
N PRO A 145 -10.82 14.78 -0.42
CA PRO A 145 -11.18 15.98 -1.15
C PRO A 145 -10.18 16.33 -2.26
N ASP A 146 -10.70 16.89 -3.35
CA ASP A 146 -9.89 17.39 -4.46
C ASP A 146 -8.81 18.37 -3.96
N GLY A 147 -7.61 18.24 -4.53
CA GLY A 147 -6.47 19.11 -4.20
C GLY A 147 -5.68 18.67 -2.96
N VAL A 148 -6.17 17.74 -2.14
CA VAL A 148 -5.37 17.18 -1.03
C VAL A 148 -4.25 16.29 -1.57
N LEU A 149 -4.61 15.39 -2.48
CA LEU A 149 -3.70 14.52 -3.22
C LEU A 149 -3.71 14.88 -4.70
N ARG A 150 -2.57 14.67 -5.37
CA ARG A 150 -2.44 14.77 -6.83
C ARG A 150 -3.07 13.58 -7.53
N GLY A 151 -3.14 12.45 -6.83
CA GLY A 151 -3.67 11.17 -7.27
C GLY A 151 -3.35 10.10 -6.24
N TRP A 152 -4.00 8.96 -6.34
CA TRP A 152 -3.75 7.83 -5.46
C TRP A 152 -3.78 6.50 -6.20
N VAL A 153 -3.14 5.47 -5.66
CA VAL A 153 -3.19 4.09 -6.13
C VAL A 153 -3.35 3.19 -4.92
N VAL A 154 -4.41 2.39 -4.87
CA VAL A 154 -4.54 1.33 -3.86
C VAL A 154 -4.06 0.04 -4.49
N VAL A 155 -3.04 -0.57 -3.92
CA VAL A 155 -2.46 -1.81 -4.43
C VAL A 155 -2.93 -2.97 -3.56
N MET A 156 -3.52 -3.98 -4.19
CA MET A 156 -4.24 -5.10 -3.57
C MET A 156 -3.56 -6.41 -3.99
N PRO A 157 -2.46 -6.80 -3.35
CA PRO A 157 -1.77 -8.02 -3.69
C PRO A 157 -2.62 -9.27 -3.35
N ALA A 158 -2.43 -10.34 -4.12
CA ALA A 158 -2.76 -11.69 -3.71
C ALA A 158 -1.91 -12.10 -2.48
N LEU A 159 -2.07 -13.34 -1.99
CA LEU A 159 -1.36 -13.78 -0.79
C LEU A 159 0.15 -13.57 -0.92
N LEU A 160 0.69 -12.74 -0.02
CA LEU A 160 2.09 -12.35 -0.07
C LEU A 160 3.01 -13.52 0.27
N THR A 161 3.97 -13.76 -0.60
CA THR A 161 5.06 -14.73 -0.45
C THR A 161 6.40 -14.01 -0.41
N ASP A 162 7.44 -14.72 0.00
CA ASP A 162 8.82 -14.24 -0.06
C ASP A 162 9.60 -15.05 -1.10
N GLY A 163 10.54 -14.40 -1.78
CA GLY A 163 11.52 -15.06 -2.65
C GLY A 163 11.32 -14.80 -4.15
N GLY A 164 12.38 -15.10 -4.90
CA GLY A 164 12.54 -14.74 -6.30
C GLY A 164 13.29 -13.41 -6.50
N GLU A 165 13.88 -13.23 -7.67
CA GLU A 165 14.37 -11.90 -8.08
C GLU A 165 13.18 -11.02 -8.54
N PRO A 166 13.17 -9.71 -8.24
CA PRO A 166 12.08 -8.86 -8.69
C PRO A 166 11.95 -8.85 -10.22
N GLY A 167 10.78 -9.21 -10.72
CA GLY A 167 10.47 -9.34 -12.15
C GLY A 167 10.79 -10.71 -12.74
N GLU A 168 11.26 -11.68 -11.95
CA GLU A 168 11.50 -13.06 -12.39
C GLU A 168 10.21 -13.72 -12.85
N VAL A 169 9.11 -13.50 -12.12
CA VAL A 169 7.78 -13.97 -12.48
C VAL A 169 6.94 -12.80 -12.97
N LYS A 170 6.21 -13.01 -14.08
CA LYS A 170 5.36 -11.99 -14.66
C LYS A 170 4.18 -11.69 -13.72
N VAL A 171 4.19 -10.51 -13.11
CA VAL A 171 3.05 -9.97 -12.35
C VAL A 171 1.95 -9.55 -13.31
N ARG A 172 0.72 -10.00 -13.06
CA ARG A 172 -0.50 -9.48 -13.68
C ARG A 172 -1.09 -8.39 -12.81
N ALA A 173 -1.44 -7.28 -13.45
CA ALA A 173 -2.09 -6.14 -12.83
C ALA A 173 -3.46 -5.90 -13.49
N GLY A 174 -4.49 -5.75 -12.67
CA GLY A 174 -5.86 -5.50 -13.13
C GLY A 174 -6.66 -4.71 -12.11
N TRP A 175 -7.72 -4.04 -12.52
CA TRP A 175 -8.60 -3.29 -11.62
C TRP A 175 -10.05 -3.50 -12.00
N GLU A 176 -10.95 -3.20 -11.07
CA GLU A 176 -12.38 -3.23 -11.33
C GLU A 176 -12.77 -2.04 -12.21
N MET A 177 -13.23 -2.31 -13.43
CA MET A 177 -13.72 -1.28 -14.35
C MET A 177 -15.06 -0.75 -13.85
N LYS A 178 -15.19 0.58 -13.74
CA LYS A 178 -16.47 1.20 -13.35
C LYS A 178 -17.43 1.30 -14.54
N ARG A 179 -16.91 1.23 -15.78
CA ARG A 179 -17.67 1.22 -17.04
C ARG A 179 -17.04 0.27 -18.06
N ALA A 180 -17.86 -0.31 -18.94
CA ALA A 180 -17.42 -1.24 -20.00
C ALA A 180 -16.38 -0.65 -20.98
N GLU A 181 -16.25 0.67 -21.04
CA GLU A 181 -15.35 1.40 -21.93
C GLU A 181 -13.92 1.58 -21.35
N GLU A 182 -13.71 1.29 -20.07
CA GLU A 182 -12.41 1.43 -19.38
C GLU A 182 -11.52 0.19 -19.61
N VAL A 183 -11.21 -0.14 -20.87
CA VAL A 183 -10.45 -1.37 -21.20
C VAL A 183 -9.01 -1.31 -20.66
N GLY A 184 -8.60 -2.37 -19.97
CA GLY A 184 -7.42 -2.45 -19.09
C GLY A 184 -6.04 -2.33 -19.76
N GLY A 185 -5.25 -1.36 -19.29
CA GLY A 185 -3.91 -1.53 -18.68
C GLY A 185 -2.75 -2.08 -19.53
N ARG A 186 -1.68 -1.30 -19.69
CA ARG A 186 -0.40 -1.80 -20.25
C ARG A 186 0.43 -2.53 -19.18
N TRP A 187 1.12 -3.56 -19.66
CA TRP A 187 1.93 -4.58 -18.96
C TRP A 187 1.16 -5.54 -18.04
N GLY A 188 0.92 -6.75 -18.55
CA GLY A 188 0.19 -7.80 -17.85
C GLY A 188 -1.35 -7.63 -17.81
N GLY A 189 -1.89 -6.64 -18.52
CA GLY A 189 -3.30 -6.25 -18.53
C GLY A 189 -4.24 -7.43 -18.75
N VAL A 190 -4.96 -7.79 -17.69
CA VAL A 190 -6.14 -8.65 -17.78
C VAL A 190 -7.37 -7.77 -17.95
N GLU A 191 -8.34 -8.26 -18.71
CA GLU A 191 -9.66 -7.66 -18.73
C GLU A 191 -10.29 -7.83 -17.34
N GLY A 192 -10.39 -6.74 -16.58
CA GLY A 192 -10.93 -6.72 -15.21
C GLY A 192 -9.86 -6.92 -14.13
N VAL A 193 -10.23 -7.61 -13.05
CA VAL A 193 -9.35 -7.83 -11.88
C VAL A 193 -8.37 -8.98 -12.09
N ALA A 194 -7.12 -8.81 -11.66
CA ALA A 194 -6.16 -9.92 -11.60
C ALA A 194 -6.51 -10.85 -10.44
N VAL A 195 -6.81 -12.11 -10.74
CA VAL A 195 -7.10 -13.16 -9.75
C VAL A 195 -6.01 -14.21 -9.80
N GLY A 196 -5.32 -14.43 -8.69
CA GLY A 196 -4.29 -15.46 -8.54
C GLY A 196 -4.06 -15.81 -7.08
N TYR A 197 -3.24 -16.82 -6.84
CA TYR A 197 -3.03 -17.34 -5.48
C TYR A 197 -2.05 -16.49 -4.68
N THR A 198 -0.94 -16.10 -5.29
CA THR A 198 0.17 -15.45 -4.59
C THR A 198 0.81 -14.37 -5.45
N VAL A 199 1.61 -13.54 -4.79
CA VAL A 199 2.59 -12.63 -5.39
C VAL A 199 3.72 -12.41 -4.38
N SER A 200 4.96 -12.23 -4.80
CA SER A 200 6.08 -11.97 -3.88
C SER A 200 6.07 -10.53 -3.39
N ARG A 201 6.62 -10.29 -2.19
CA ARG A 201 6.83 -8.93 -1.68
C ARG A 201 7.80 -8.14 -2.55
N GLU A 202 8.81 -8.81 -3.08
CA GLU A 202 9.80 -8.30 -4.03
C GLU A 202 9.12 -7.75 -5.29
N ASP A 203 8.21 -8.53 -5.89
CA ASP A 203 7.50 -8.14 -7.11
C ASP A 203 6.47 -7.03 -6.88
N VAL A 204 5.77 -7.05 -5.74
CA VAL A 204 4.87 -5.94 -5.38
C VAL A 204 5.67 -4.64 -5.26
N GLY A 205 6.82 -4.67 -4.58
CA GLY A 205 7.70 -3.51 -4.45
C GLY A 205 8.23 -3.02 -5.80
N ALA A 206 8.70 -3.94 -6.65
CA ALA A 206 9.19 -3.61 -7.98
C ALA A 206 8.08 -3.05 -8.89
N TRP A 207 6.87 -3.59 -8.82
CA TRP A 207 5.72 -3.08 -9.55
C TRP A 207 5.37 -1.67 -9.10
N VAL A 208 5.27 -1.41 -7.79
CA VAL A 208 5.00 -0.07 -7.26
C VAL A 208 6.05 0.93 -7.73
N PHE A 209 7.33 0.57 -7.66
CA PHE A 209 8.42 1.43 -8.10
C PHE A 209 8.32 1.73 -9.60
N LYS A 210 8.28 0.70 -10.45
CA LYS A 210 8.28 0.87 -11.92
C LYS A 210 7.01 1.55 -12.44
N GLU A 211 5.84 1.20 -11.91
CA GLU A 211 4.56 1.63 -12.50
C GLU A 211 3.99 2.90 -11.88
N VAL A 212 4.39 3.25 -10.65
CA VAL A 212 3.82 4.40 -9.94
C VAL A 212 4.87 5.45 -9.56
N VAL A 213 6.10 5.05 -9.24
CA VAL A 213 7.16 5.99 -8.84
C VAL A 213 7.97 6.47 -10.05
N GLU A 214 8.42 5.56 -10.90
CA GLU A 214 9.29 5.87 -12.04
C GLU A 214 8.49 6.38 -13.26
N ARG A 215 7.32 5.79 -13.53
CA ARG A 215 6.46 6.25 -14.62
C ARG A 215 5.67 7.47 -14.22
N GLU A 216 5.79 8.53 -15.01
CA GLU A 216 4.97 9.74 -14.87
C GLU A 216 3.55 9.58 -15.44
N GLU A 217 3.28 8.48 -16.15
CA GLU A 217 1.98 8.20 -16.73
C GLU A 217 0.93 7.87 -15.65
N ARG A 218 -0.21 8.56 -15.69
CA ARG A 218 -1.30 8.42 -14.72
C ARG A 218 -2.15 7.15 -14.93
N GLY A 219 -1.64 6.15 -15.65
CA GLY A 219 -2.40 4.98 -16.08
C GLY A 219 -3.03 4.17 -14.94
N TRP A 220 -2.42 4.23 -13.75
CA TRP A 220 -2.88 3.52 -12.54
C TRP A 220 -3.54 4.43 -11.50
N TRP A 221 -3.59 5.73 -11.73
CA TRP A 221 -4.14 6.67 -10.74
C TRP A 221 -5.64 6.46 -10.58
N GLU A 222 -6.10 6.68 -9.35
CA GLU A 222 -7.49 6.54 -8.89
C GLU A 222 -8.04 5.12 -9.09
N LYS A 223 -7.17 4.12 -9.02
CA LYS A 223 -7.50 2.71 -9.18
C LYS A 223 -7.11 1.88 -7.97
N LYS A 224 -7.93 0.87 -7.71
CA LYS A 224 -7.67 -0.22 -6.78
C LYS A 224 -7.13 -1.42 -7.58
N VAL A 225 -5.81 -1.54 -7.68
CA VAL A 225 -5.09 -2.45 -8.57
C VAL A 225 -4.79 -3.77 -7.87
N ARG A 226 -5.24 -4.89 -8.43
CA ARG A 226 -4.92 -6.24 -7.97
C ARG A 226 -3.63 -6.72 -8.61
N LEU A 227 -2.74 -7.26 -7.79
CA LEU A 227 -1.48 -7.87 -8.24
C LEU A 227 -1.46 -9.35 -7.91
N ALA A 228 -1.23 -10.19 -8.91
CA ALA A 228 -1.08 -11.63 -8.74
C ALA A 228 -0.20 -12.20 -9.85
N TYR A 229 0.38 -13.38 -9.62
CA TYR A 229 0.92 -14.20 -10.71
C TYR A 229 -0.21 -14.81 -11.55
#